data_AF-A0A1Q3KCH8-F1
#
_entry.id   AF-A0A1Q3KCH8-F1
#
_cell.length_a   1.000
_cell.length_b   1.000
_cell.length_c   1.000
_cell.angle_alpha   90.00
_cell.angle_beta   90.00
_cell.angle_gamma   90.00
#
_symmetry.space_group_name_H-M   'P 1'
#
loop_
_entity.id
_entity.type
_entity.pdbx_description
1 polymer ?
#
loop_
_entity_poly.entity_id
_entity_poly.type
_entity_poly.pdbx_seq_one_letter_code
_entity_poly.pdbx_strand_id
1 'polypeptide(L)'
;MHAQRIIEGSACGPEVLNVAANGFEEAWSAVAHKFPEQEHQAAREAMALAIMSATRSDTSDSTMLRDVALRAIRMCYPKRFL
;
A
#
# COMPACT_ATOMS: atom_id res chain seq x y z
N MET A 1 9.57 3.10 8.17
CA MET A 1 10.19 1.77 8.43
C MET A 1 9.18 0.67 8.79
N HIS A 2 7.93 0.96 9.17
CA HIS A 2 6.97 -0.11 9.52
C HIS A 2 6.21 -0.74 8.35
N ALA A 3 5.85 0.04 7.32
CA ALA A 3 5.12 -0.44 6.15
C ALA A 3 5.84 -1.57 5.38
N GLN A 4 7.16 -1.45 5.17
CA GLN A 4 7.96 -2.51 4.53
C GLN A 4 7.97 -3.80 5.35
N ARG A 5 8.09 -3.70 6.68
CA ARG A 5 8.03 -4.87 7.58
C ARG A 5 6.67 -5.57 7.57
N ILE A 6 5.58 -4.82 7.35
CA ILE A 6 4.23 -5.38 7.19
C ILE A 6 4.15 -6.21 5.91
N ILE A 7 4.80 -5.75 4.83
CA ILE A 7 4.83 -6.47 3.55
C ILE A 7 5.71 -7.72 3.67
N GLU A 8 6.93 -7.57 4.19
CA GLU A 8 7.91 -8.65 4.36
C GLU A 8 7.47 -9.74 5.36
N GLY A 9 6.61 -9.42 6.33
CA GLY A 9 6.12 -10.35 7.35
C GLY A 9 5.07 -11.35 6.86
N SER A 10 4.70 -11.32 5.59
CA SER A 10 3.68 -12.20 5.03
C SER A 10 4.25 -13.54 4.59
N ALA A 11 3.49 -14.63 4.74
CA ALA A 11 3.87 -15.97 4.32
C ALA A 11 3.90 -16.16 2.78
N CYS A 12 4.02 -15.07 2.02
CA CYS A 12 4.04 -15.08 0.57
C CYS A 12 5.46 -15.32 0.05
N GLY A 13 5.56 -15.94 -1.13
CA GLY A 13 6.84 -16.09 -1.80
C GLY A 13 7.46 -14.73 -2.20
N PRO A 14 8.78 -14.68 -2.44
CA PRO A 14 9.49 -13.43 -2.74
C PRO A 14 8.96 -12.70 -3.98
N GLU A 15 8.44 -13.44 -4.96
CA GLU A 15 7.82 -12.85 -6.15
C GLU A 15 6.56 -12.03 -5.81
N VAL A 16 5.69 -12.59 -4.97
CA VAL A 16 4.47 -11.92 -4.51
C VAL A 16 4.81 -10.70 -3.65
N LEU A 17 5.84 -10.81 -2.81
CA LEU A 17 6.33 -9.68 -2.01
C LEU A 17 6.83 -8.53 -2.89
N ASN A 18 7.55 -8.83 -3.97
CA ASN A 18 8.00 -7.81 -4.93
C ASN A 18 6.82 -7.15 -5.65
N VAL A 19 5.81 -7.92 -6.06
CA VAL A 19 4.58 -7.39 -6.68
C VAL A 19 3.85 -6.46 -5.71
N ALA A 20 3.74 -6.85 -4.44
CA ALA A 20 3.13 -6.04 -3.39
C ALA A 20 3.92 -4.75 -3.10
N ALA A 21 5.24 -4.83 -3.02
CA ALA A 21 6.12 -3.67 -2.85
C ALA A 21 5.99 -2.69 -4.01
N ASN A 22 5.95 -3.17 -5.25
CA ASN A 22 5.77 -2.34 -6.44
C ASN A 22 4.42 -1.61 -6.42
N GLY A 23 3.32 -2.35 -6.16
CA GLY A 23 1.99 -1.73 -6.06
C GLY A 23 1.90 -0.69 -4.94
N PHE A 24 2.60 -0.92 -3.82
CA PHE A 24 2.69 0.01 -2.71
C PHE A 24 3.43 1.30 -3.10
N GLU A 25 4.63 1.20 -3.67
CA GLU A 25 5.45 2.38 -4.02
C GLU A 25 4.79 3.21 -5.13
N GLU A 26 4.18 2.57 -6.13
CA GLU A 26 3.40 3.26 -7.17
C GLU A 26 2.23 4.05 -6.56
N ALA A 27 1.47 3.41 -5.67
CA ALA A 27 0.34 4.07 -5.04
C ALA A 27 0.79 5.22 -4.13
N TRP A 28 1.88 5.03 -3.37
CA TRP A 28 2.39 6.06 -2.47
C TRP A 28 2.89 7.28 -3.25
N SER A 29 3.66 7.07 -4.32
CA SER A 29 4.10 8.12 -5.25
C SER A 29 2.93 8.99 -5.72
N ALA A 30 1.80 8.37 -6.07
CA ALA A 30 0.62 9.08 -6.56
C ALA A 30 -0.07 9.96 -5.51
N VAL A 31 0.06 9.66 -4.21
CA VAL A 31 -0.70 10.35 -3.15
C VAL A 31 0.18 11.11 -2.15
N ALA A 32 1.50 10.89 -2.13
CA ALA A 32 2.40 11.45 -1.12
C ALA A 32 2.29 12.97 -0.99
N HIS A 33 2.11 13.68 -2.12
CA HIS A 33 1.95 15.14 -2.16
C HIS A 33 0.68 15.67 -1.45
N LYS A 34 -0.30 14.80 -1.15
CA LYS A 34 -1.54 15.15 -0.44
C LYS A 34 -1.41 15.08 1.08
N PHE A 35 -0.30 14.53 1.58
CA PHE A 35 -0.08 14.30 2.99
C PHE A 35 1.08 15.16 3.49
N PRO A 36 0.93 15.84 4.64
CA PRO A 36 2.07 16.44 5.31
C PRO A 36 2.99 15.35 5.86
N GLU A 37 4.29 15.64 5.97
CA GLU A 37 5.33 14.67 6.35
C GLU A 37 5.02 13.98 7.69
N GLN A 38 4.43 14.70 8.66
CA GLN A 38 4.08 14.12 9.96
C GLN A 38 3.04 13.00 9.85
N GLU A 39 2.25 12.96 8.78
CA GLU A 39 1.21 11.96 8.55
C GLU A 39 1.63 10.88 7.54
N HIS A 40 2.81 11.00 6.93
CA HIS A 40 3.29 10.03 5.93
C HIS A 40 3.35 8.62 6.50
N GLN A 41 3.83 8.48 7.73
CA GLN A 41 3.97 7.16 8.34
C GLN A 41 2.62 6.46 8.52
N ALA A 42 1.62 7.16 9.07
CA ALA A 42 0.28 6.61 9.28
C ALA A 42 -0.43 6.28 7.96
N ALA A 43 -0.31 7.15 6.95
CA ALA A 43 -0.89 6.93 5.63
C ALA A 43 -0.24 5.73 4.92
N ARG A 44 1.09 5.60 5.00
CA ARG A 44 1.84 4.46 4.46
C ARG A 44 1.46 3.16 5.16
N GLU A 45 1.25 3.17 6.48
CA GLU A 45 0.81 1.98 7.21
C GLU A 45 -0.60 1.53 6.79
N ALA A 46 -1.54 2.46 6.62
CA ALA A 46 -2.88 2.14 6.14
C ALA A 46 -2.86 1.50 4.74
N MET A 47 -2.02 2.01 3.83
CA MET A 47 -1.85 1.45 2.49
C MET A 47 -1.21 0.06 2.52
N ALA A 48 -0.17 -0.13 3.33
CA ALA A 48 0.50 -1.42 3.47
C ALA A 48 -0.44 -2.49 4.04
N LEU A 49 -1.26 -2.16 5.05
CA LEU A 49 -2.26 -3.08 5.61
C LEU A 49 -3.33 -3.45 4.58
N ALA A 50 -3.80 -2.48 3.78
CA ALA A 50 -4.77 -2.75 2.73
C ALA A 50 -4.22 -3.66 1.63
N ILE A 51 -2.99 -3.42 1.19
CA ILE A 51 -2.30 -4.31 0.23
C ILE A 51 -2.18 -5.70 0.83
N MET A 52 -1.70 -5.82 2.06
CA MET A 52 -1.50 -7.13 2.68
C MET A 52 -2.80 -7.90 2.92
N SER A 53 -3.91 -7.22 3.17
CA SER A 53 -5.23 -7.85 3.25
C SER A 53 -5.75 -8.35 1.89
N ALA A 54 -5.25 -7.82 0.78
CA ALA A 54 -5.65 -8.21 -0.57
C ALA A 54 -4.67 -9.22 -1.21
N THR A 55 -3.42 -9.24 -0.76
CA THR A 55 -2.38 -10.15 -1.25
C THR A 55 -2.71 -11.60 -0.89
N ARG A 56 -2.63 -12.48 -1.90
CA ARG A 56 -2.72 -13.94 -1.80
C ARG A 56 -1.44 -14.57 -2.35
N SER A 57 -1.23 -15.86 -2.07
CA SER A 57 -0.03 -16.60 -2.49
C SER A 57 0.21 -16.67 -4.00
N ASP A 58 -0.80 -16.38 -4.81
CA ASP A 58 -0.79 -16.36 -6.28
C ASP A 58 -0.87 -14.94 -6.88
N THR A 59 -0.76 -13.90 -6.04
CA THR A 59 -0.90 -12.52 -6.50
C THR A 59 0.29 -12.10 -7.37
N SER A 60 0.00 -11.76 -8.62
CA SER A 60 0.97 -11.32 -9.62
C SER A 60 0.65 -9.96 -10.25
N ASP A 61 -0.49 -9.36 -9.89
CA ASP A 61 -0.95 -8.09 -10.43
C ASP A 61 -0.67 -6.92 -9.48
N SER A 62 0.42 -6.19 -9.76
CA SER A 62 0.79 -4.99 -9.01
C SER A 62 -0.19 -3.82 -9.21
N THR A 63 -0.86 -3.77 -10.36
CA THR A 63 -1.84 -2.72 -10.69
C THR A 63 -3.08 -2.87 -9.81
N MET A 64 -3.55 -4.11 -9.63
CA MET A 64 -4.65 -4.41 -8.70
C MET A 64 -4.31 -3.97 -7.27
N LEU A 65 -3.10 -4.28 -6.79
CA LEU A 65 -2.65 -3.90 -5.44
C LEU A 65 -2.51 -2.38 -5.28
N ARG A 66 -2.00 -1.68 -6.29
CA ARG A 66 -1.96 -0.22 -6.32
C ARG A 66 -3.37 0.35 -6.16
N ASP A 67 -4.33 -0.14 -6.92
CA ASP A 67 -5.71 0.35 -6.88
C ASP A 67 -6.42 0.02 -5.55
N VAL A 68 -6.07 -1.09 -4.90
CA VAL A 68 -6.51 -1.40 -3.53
C VAL A 68 -5.96 -0.36 -2.56
N ALA A 69 -4.67 -0.05 -2.61
CA ALA A 69 -4.04 0.92 -1.72
C ALA A 69 -4.63 2.33 -1.89
N LEU A 70 -4.86 2.77 -3.13
CA LEU A 70 -5.49 4.05 -3.44
C LEU A 70 -6.94 4.12 -2.94
N ARG A 71 -7.71 3.03 -3.07
CA ARG A 71 -9.07 2.97 -2.53
C ARG A 71 -9.07 3.04 -1.02
N ALA A 72 -8.19 2.29 -0.35
CA ALA A 72 -8.08 2.33 1.10
C ALA A 72 -7.76 3.73 1.60
N ILE A 73 -6.82 4.44 0.96
CA ILE A 73 -6.44 5.77 1.42
C ILE A 73 -7.53 6.82 1.18
N ARG A 74 -8.32 6.68 0.11
CA ARG A 74 -9.52 7.50 -0.11
C ARG A 74 -10.59 7.26 0.95
N MET A 75 -10.75 6.02 1.42
CA MET A 75 -11.69 5.69 2.49
C MET A 75 -11.21 6.21 3.86
N CYS A 76 -9.91 6.10 4.16
CA CYS A 76 -9.34 6.57 5.42
C CYS A 76 -9.23 8.11 5.48
N TYR A 77 -8.98 8.77 4.35
CA TYR A 77 -8.75 10.22 4.28
C TYR A 77 -9.60 10.91 3.19
N PRO A 78 -10.93 10.81 3.23
CA PRO A 78 -11.80 11.29 2.15
C PRO A 78 -11.61 12.79 1.88
N LYS A 79 -11.39 13.60 2.92
CA LYS A 79 -11.18 15.05 2.81
C LYS A 79 -9.96 15.47 1.97
N ARG A 80 -9.02 14.56 1.67
CA ARG A 80 -7.83 14.83 0.84
C ARG A 80 -8.04 14.58 -0.65
N PHE A 81 -9.19 14.02 -1.00
CA PHE A 81 -9.55 13.62 -2.35
C PHE A 81 -10.88 14.25 -2.82
N LEU A 82 -11.40 15.20 -2.03
CA LEU A 82 -12.48 16.11 -2.41
C LEU A 82 -11.94 17.32 -3.17
#